data_AF-A0A660HRY4-F1
#
_entry.id   AF-A0A660HRY4-F1
#
_cell.length_a   1.000
_cell.length_b   1.000
_cell.length_c   1.000
_cell.angle_alpha   90.00
_cell.angle_beta   90.00
_cell.angle_gamma   90.00
#
_symmetry.space_group_name_H-M   'P 1'
#
loop_
_entity.id
_entity.type
_entity.pdbx_description
1 polymer ?
#
loop_
_entity_poly.entity_id
_entity_poly.type
_entity_poly.pdbx_seq_one_letter_code
_entity_poly.pdbx_strand_id
1 'polypeptide(L)' 'MFNSLVAAKLNVKSGCRAPCEINNIITGADRWMKAYKLGSGVKGSSEAWKKEFEYCGCKYPSGEEMHKKLDAFNNGYYC' A
#
# COMPACT_ATOMS: atom_id res chain seq x y z
N MET A 1 -6.47 -1.00 -2.85
CA MET A 1 -5.13 -1.57 -2.59
C MET A 1 -4.44 -2.12 -3.83
N PHE A 2 -4.91 -3.22 -4.43
CA PHE A 2 -4.17 -3.91 -5.50
C PHE A 2 -3.76 -2.99 -6.67
N ASN A 3 -4.73 -2.27 -7.27
CA ASN A 3 -4.45 -1.38 -8.41
C ASN A 3 -3.42 -0.28 -8.05
N SER A 4 -3.59 0.37 -6.90
CA SER A 4 -2.67 1.43 -6.46
C SER A 4 -1.26 0.90 -6.19
N LEU A 5 -1.14 -0.32 -5.65
CA LEU A 5 0.16 -0.96 -5.43
C LEU A 5 0.86 -1.33 -6.74
N VAL A 6 0.12 -1.91 -7.70
CA VAL A 6 0.67 -2.27 -9.01
C VAL A 6 1.16 -1.03 -9.74
N ALA A 7 0.34 0.02 -9.80
CA ALA A 7 0.70 1.28 -10.44
C ALA A 7 1.94 1.92 -9.79
N ALA A 8 2.02 1.94 -8.45
CA ALA A 8 3.17 2.52 -7.75
C ALA A 8 4.46 1.76 -8.05
N LYS A 9 4.41 0.42 -8.08
CA LYS A 9 5.57 -0.42 -8.44
C LYS A 9 6.00 -0.19 -9.90
N LEU A 10 5.06 0.03 -10.81
CA LEU A 10 5.37 0.36 -12.21
C LEU A 10 6.01 1.74 -12.33
N ASN A 11 5.46 2.76 -11.65
CA ASN A 11 6.02 4.11 -11.64
C ASN A 11 7.47 4.14 -11.12
N VAL A 12 7.75 3.42 -10.03
CA VAL A 12 9.12 3.28 -9.51
C VAL A 12 10.02 2.61 -10.55
N LYS A 13 9.55 1.54 -11.20
CA LYS A 13 10.33 0.83 -12.23
C LYS A 13 10.54 1.66 -13.50
N SER A 14 9.63 2.57 -13.85
CA SER A 14 9.76 3.45 -15.00
C SER A 14 10.66 4.66 -14.74
N GLY A 15 11.26 4.77 -13.55
CA GLY A 15 12.21 5.82 -13.19
C GLY A 15 11.60 6.98 -12.41
N CYS A 16 10.34 6.90 -11.97
CA CYS A 16 9.79 7.86 -11.02
C CYS A 16 10.51 7.69 -9.68
N ARG A 17 11.16 8.76 -9.20
CA ARG A 17 11.98 8.72 -7.99
C ARG A 17 11.05 8.69 -6.76
N ALA A 18 10.79 7.51 -6.22
CA ALA A 18 10.00 7.38 -5.00
C ALA A 18 10.80 7.81 -3.76
N PRO A 19 10.25 8.69 -2.89
CA PRO A 19 10.79 8.94 -1.56
C PRO A 19 10.91 7.64 -0.75
N CYS A 20 11.80 7.62 0.26
CA CYS A 20 11.98 6.45 1.13
C CYS A 20 10.66 6.01 1.81
N GLU A 21 9.80 6.98 2.16
CA GLU A 21 8.47 6.70 2.71
C GLU A 21 7.63 5.87 1.73
N ILE A 22 7.56 6.24 0.45
CA ILE A 22 6.79 5.50 -0.56
C ILE A 22 7.33 4.09 -0.74
N ASN A 23 8.65 3.88 -0.72
CA ASN A 23 9.23 2.54 -0.78
C ASN A 23 8.81 1.67 0.42
N ASN A 24 8.71 2.27 1.63
CA ASN A 24 8.20 1.59 2.81
C ASN A 24 6.71 1.28 2.70
N ILE A 25 5.90 2.19 2.15
CA ILE A 25 4.48 1.97 1.89
C ILE A 25 4.27 0.86 0.85
N ILE A 26 5.05 0.82 -0.24
CA ILE A 26 5.01 -0.27 -1.23
C ILE A 26 5.32 -1.61 -0.54
N THR A 27 6.34 -1.65 0.30
CA THR A 27 6.71 -2.87 1.05
C THR A 27 5.61 -3.32 2.00
N GLY A 28 5.02 -2.38 2.75
CA GLY A 28 3.89 -2.65 3.64
C GLY A 28 2.67 -3.17 2.90
N ALA A 29 2.32 -2.53 1.78
CA ALA A 29 1.21 -2.93 0.93
C ALA A 29 1.43 -4.29 0.25
N ASP A 30 2.64 -4.63 -0.18
CA ASP A 30 2.99 -5.97 -0.66
C ASP A 30 2.77 -7.03 0.44
N ARG A 31 3.18 -6.74 1.68
CA ARG A 31 2.95 -7.64 2.83
C ARG A 31 1.45 -7.74 3.17
N TRP A 32 0.72 -6.64 3.12
CA TRP A 32 -0.72 -6.60 3.33
C TRP A 32 -1.45 -7.46 2.29
N MET A 33 -1.10 -7.35 1.01
CA MET A 33 -1.69 -8.16 -0.07
C MET A 33 -1.32 -9.64 0.02
N LYS A 34 -0.20 -10.00 0.65
CA LYS A 34 0.13 -11.41 0.96
C LYS A 34 -0.78 -11.98 2.06
N ALA A 35 -1.08 -11.19 3.08
CA ALA A 35 -1.99 -11.57 4.17
C ALA A 35 -3.46 -11.59 3.72
N TYR A 36 -3.88 -10.56 2.99
CA TYR A 36 -5.25 -10.36 2.51
C TYR A 36 -5.28 -10.39 0.98
N LYS A 37 -5.30 -11.61 0.42
CA LYS A 37 -5.30 -11.83 -1.03
C LYS A 37 -6.48 -11.16 -1.72
N LEU A 38 -6.33 -10.86 -3.00
CA LEU A 38 -7.48 -10.50 -3.85
C LEU A 38 -8.57 -11.56 -3.74
N GLY A 39 -9.83 -11.13 -3.58
CA GLY A 39 -10.96 -12.04 -3.38
C GLY A 39 -11.13 -12.55 -1.94
N SER A 40 -10.28 -12.15 -0.99
CA SER A 40 -10.43 -12.53 0.44
C SER A 40 -11.64 -11.92 1.15
N GLY A 41 -12.43 -11.07 0.48
CA GLY A 41 -13.65 -10.48 1.05
C GLY A 41 -13.41 -9.35 2.05
N VAL A 42 -12.18 -8.83 2.17
CA VAL A 42 -11.88 -7.66 3.02
C VAL A 42 -12.66 -6.45 2.51
N LYS A 43 -13.67 -6.04 3.27
CA LYS A 43 -14.51 -4.86 2.99
C LYS A 43 -13.78 -3.60 3.44
N GLY A 44 -14.05 -2.47 2.77
CA GLY A 44 -13.52 -1.16 3.18
C GLY A 44 -14.00 -0.69 4.57
N SER A 45 -15.06 -1.29 5.11
CA SER A 45 -15.51 -1.04 6.48
C SER A 45 -14.84 -1.92 7.54
N SER A 46 -14.10 -2.96 7.13
CA SER A 46 -13.56 -3.97 8.04
C SER A 46 -12.36 -3.46 8.84
N GLU A 47 -12.11 -4.08 10.00
CA GLU A 47 -10.95 -3.76 10.82
C GLU A 47 -9.63 -4.08 10.10
N ALA A 48 -9.59 -5.17 9.33
CA ALA A 48 -8.43 -5.55 8.50
C ALA A 48 -8.02 -4.46 7.49
N TRP A 49 -8.97 -3.62 7.08
CA TRP A 49 -8.73 -2.46 6.21
C TRP A 49 -8.32 -1.21 6.98
N LYS A 50 -9.00 -0.94 8.11
CA LYS A 50 -8.91 0.33 8.84
C LYS A 50 -7.84 0.40 9.92
N LYS A 51 -7.47 -0.71 10.54
CA LYS A 51 -6.47 -0.74 11.62
C LYS A 51 -5.04 -0.88 11.07
N GLU A 52 -4.06 -0.51 11.88
CA GLU A 52 -2.64 -0.75 11.62
C GLU A 52 -2.41 -2.23 11.27
N PHE A 53 -1.49 -2.46 10.35
CA PHE A 53 -1.14 -3.79 9.91
C PHE A 53 0.18 -4.23 10.53
N GLU A 54 0.17 -5.33 11.28
CA GLU A 54 1.38 -5.92 11.82
C GLU A 54 1.81 -7.13 10.99
N TYR A 55 3.10 -7.19 10.64
CA TYR A 55 3.67 -8.30 9.91
C TYR A 55 5.09 -8.59 10.40
N CYS A 56 5.29 -9.79 10.97
CA CYS A 56 6.57 -10.23 11.54
C CYS A 56 7.16 -9.23 12.56
N GLY A 57 6.32 -8.67 13.44
CA GLY A 57 6.74 -7.70 14.47
C GLY A 57 7.02 -6.28 13.95
N CYS A 58 6.89 -6.04 12.64
CA CYS A 58 6.90 -4.69 12.08
C CYS A 58 5.48 -4.15 11.99
N LYS A 59 5.27 -2.89 12.39
CA LYS A 59 4.01 -2.18 12.21
C LYS A 59 4.03 -1.37 10.92
N TYR A 60 2.92 -1.43 10.20
CA TYR A 60 2.63 -0.67 9.01
C TYR A 60 1.35 0.15 9.22
N PRO A 61 1.18 1.24 8.46
CA PRO A 61 -0.10 1.93 8.40
C PRO A 61 -1.23 0.99 7.98
N SER A 62 -2.47 1.43 8.18
CA SER A 62 -3.63 0.65 7.77
C SER A 62 -3.67 0.40 6.26
N GLY A 63 -4.40 -0.63 5.83
CA GLY A 63 -4.64 -0.87 4.40
C GLY A 63 -5.23 0.36 3.71
N GLU A 64 -6.13 1.06 4.39
CA GLU A 64 -6.70 2.32 3.91
C GLU A 64 -5.65 3.41 3.71
N GLU A 65 -4.82 3.67 4.71
CA GLU A 65 -3.81 4.72 4.66
C GLU A 65 -2.74 4.43 3.61
N MET A 66 -2.23 3.18 3.58
CA MET A 66 -1.29 2.75 2.56
C MET A 66 -1.88 2.93 1.15
N HIS A 67 -3.15 2.58 0.94
CA HIS A 67 -3.81 2.79 -0.35
C HIS A 67 -3.89 4.27 -0.74
N LYS A 68 -4.29 5.14 0.19
CA LYS A 68 -4.35 6.60 -0.05
C LYS A 68 -2.99 7.18 -0.43
N LYS A 69 -1.91 6.78 0.28
CA LYS A 69 -0.55 7.23 -0.03
C LYS A 69 -0.06 6.76 -1.40
N LEU A 70 -0.33 5.50 -1.74
CA LEU A 70 0.01 4.95 -3.06
C LEU A 70 -0.77 5.65 -4.18
N ASP A 71 -2.06 5.90 -3.96
CA ASP A 71 -2.90 6.61 -4.93
C ASP A 71 -2.43 8.05 -5.16
N ALA A 72 -2.09 8.77 -4.09
CA ALA A 72 -1.52 10.10 -4.17
C ALA A 72 -0.18 10.10 -4.95
N PHE A 73 0.71 9.15 -4.68
CA PHE A 73 1.95 8.98 -5.44
C PHE A 73 1.71 8.70 -6.93
N ASN A 74 0.77 7.81 -7.25
CA ASN A 74 0.47 7.47 -8.65
C ASN A 74 -0.08 8.65 -9.45
N ASN A 75 -0.75 9.60 -8.78
CA ASN A 75 -1.31 10.79 -9.39
C ASN A 75 -0.39 12.02 -9.27
N GLY A 76 0.87 11.85 -8.84
CA GLY A 76 1.85 12.93 -8.76
C GLY A 76 1.63 13.93 -7.62
N TYR A 77 0.81 13.58 -6.61
CA TYR A 77 0.57 14.40 -5.42
C TYR A 77 1.61 14.18 -4.31
N TYR A 78 2.50 13.21 -4.46
CA TYR A 78 3.68 13.03 -3.61
C TYR A 78 4.90 13.50 -4.40
N CYS A 79 5.38 14.70 -4.08
CA CYS A 79 6.61 15.29 -4.61
C CYS A 79 7.79 14.99 -3.69
#